data_AF-A0AAD8GVZ3-F1
#
_entry.id   AF-A0AAD8GVZ3-F1
#
_cell.length_a   1.000
_cell.length_b   1.000
_cell.length_c   1.000
_cell.angle_alpha   90.00
_cell.angle_beta   90.00
_cell.angle_gamma   90.00
#
_symmetry.space_group_name_H-M   'P 1'
#
loop_
_entity.id
_entity.type
_entity.pdbx_description
1 polymer ?
#
loop_
_entity_poly.entity_id
_entity_poly.type
_entity_poly.pdbx_seq_one_letter_code
_entity_poly.pdbx_strand_id
1 'polypeptide(L)'
;MINLRSINLRSSFSVILSWKLKLVNVPKIVTVFQVPKTLEQNATEDDGSAGSVEDNKTISVNFIGQFLGRKERLLSMMNQKFPELGLVAEACTEVTYIQSMFLFSLFSADDSPTGLLNRDAYKLPFKAKSDFVDKPISKEGLNFKCFEILLKQYILLILSVSKSWLSGRN
;
A
#
# COMPACT_ATOMS: atom_id res chain seq x y z
N MET A 1 15.69 -10.39 35.33
CA MET A 1 15.56 -8.97 34.97
C MET A 1 16.52 -8.70 33.82
N ILE A 2 16.02 -8.59 32.58
CA ILE A 2 16.79 -8.06 31.44
C ILE A 2 15.86 -7.13 30.68
N ASN A 3 16.26 -5.86 30.63
CA ASN A 3 15.59 -4.76 29.98
C ASN A 3 16.22 -4.61 28.59
N LEU A 4 15.45 -4.73 27.53
CA LEU A 4 15.93 -4.44 26.17
C LEU A 4 14.98 -3.44 25.52
N ARG A 5 15.39 -2.17 25.60
CA ARG A 5 15.08 -1.18 24.57
C ARG A 5 16.17 -1.27 23.52
N SER A 6 15.89 -1.88 22.37
CA SER A 6 16.54 -1.53 21.10
C SER A 6 15.80 -2.19 19.95
N ILE A 7 15.26 -1.34 19.08
CA ILE A 7 14.80 -1.68 17.74
C ILE A 7 16.01 -1.44 16.83
N ASN A 8 16.72 -2.50 16.42
CA ASN A 8 17.21 -2.76 15.05
C ASN A 8 18.34 -3.81 14.99
N LEU A 9 18.28 -4.62 13.93
CA LEU A 9 19.29 -5.51 13.30
C LEU A 9 19.57 -6.89 13.92
N ARG A 10 18.97 -7.92 13.31
CA ARG A 10 19.22 -9.35 13.55
C ARG A 10 20.24 -9.90 12.54
N SER A 11 21.53 -9.78 12.87
CA SER A 11 22.63 -10.61 12.37
C SER A 11 23.93 -10.27 13.11
N SER A 12 24.01 -9.04 13.63
CA SER A 12 25.22 -8.50 14.25
C SER A 12 25.57 -9.06 15.63
N PHE A 13 24.68 -9.82 16.29
CA PHE A 13 24.87 -10.12 17.73
C PHE A 13 24.66 -11.58 18.19
N SER A 14 23.87 -12.42 17.50
CA SER A 14 23.76 -13.88 17.78
C SER A 14 22.65 -14.56 16.95
N VAL A 15 22.55 -15.89 17.08
CA VAL A 15 21.37 -16.68 16.67
C VAL A 15 20.25 -16.53 17.71
N ILE A 16 19.04 -16.20 17.25
CA ILE A 16 17.88 -15.96 18.11
C ILE A 16 16.94 -17.18 18.06
N LEU A 17 16.64 -17.76 19.23
CA LEU A 17 15.85 -19.00 19.33
C LEU A 17 14.34 -18.77 19.52
N SER A 18 13.92 -17.69 20.19
CA SER A 18 12.50 -17.42 20.46
C SER A 18 12.21 -15.94 20.71
N TRP A 19 10.93 -15.58 20.61
CA TRP A 19 10.41 -14.24 20.87
C TRP A 19 9.30 -14.30 21.93
N LYS A 20 9.35 -13.39 22.91
CA LYS A 20 8.21 -13.11 23.78
C LYS A 20 7.45 -11.91 23.21
N LEU A 21 6.30 -12.17 22.61
CA LEU A 21 5.48 -11.13 21.98
C LEU A 21 4.50 -10.51 22.98
N LYS A 22 4.25 -9.20 22.83
CA LYS A 22 3.14 -8.51 23.51
C LYS A 22 2.05 -8.26 22.48
N LEU A 23 0.90 -8.90 22.67
CA LEU A 23 -0.24 -8.73 21.79
C LEU A 23 -0.86 -7.33 21.97
N VAL A 24 -1.39 -6.80 20.87
CA VAL A 24 -2.10 -5.52 20.84
C VAL A 24 -3.58 -5.81 20.63
N ASN A 25 -4.44 -5.08 21.34
CA ASN A 25 -5.88 -5.20 21.16
C ASN A 25 -6.28 -4.62 19.81
N VAL A 26 -7.02 -5.40 19.02
CA VAL A 26 -7.54 -5.00 17.71
C VAL A 26 -9.06 -5.14 17.71
N PRO A 27 -9.80 -4.21 17.07
CA PRO A 27 -11.24 -4.35 16.92
C PRO A 27 -11.60 -5.67 16.22
N LYS A 28 -12.72 -6.29 16.63
CA LYS A 28 -13.24 -7.51 15.99
C LYS A 28 -13.51 -7.30 14.49
N ILE A 29 -13.94 -6.09 14.14
CA ILE A 29 -14.26 -5.69 12.77
C ILE A 29 -13.43 -4.45 12.42
N VAL A 30 -12.78 -4.52 11.27
CA VAL A 30 -12.01 -3.44 10.65
C VAL A 30 -12.55 -3.20 9.25
N THR A 31 -12.36 -1.98 8.74
CA THR A 31 -12.75 -1.65 7.37
C THR A 31 -11.51 -1.58 6.51
N VAL A 32 -11.53 -2.25 5.38
CA VAL A 32 -10.51 -2.10 4.34
C VAL A 32 -11.10 -1.41 3.12
N PHE A 33 -10.27 -0.74 2.34
CA PHE A 33 -10.70 -0.13 1.08
C PHE A 33 -9.63 -0.24 0.00
N GLN A 34 -10.08 -0.24 -1.24
CA GLN A 34 -9.23 -0.21 -2.43
C GLN A 34 -9.86 0.71 -3.48
N VAL A 35 -9.12 1.75 -3.89
CA VAL A 35 -9.55 2.70 -4.92
C VAL A 35 -8.51 2.74 -6.04
N PRO A 36 -8.77 2.10 -7.19
CA PRO A 36 -7.91 2.24 -8.36
C PRO A 36 -8.11 3.61 -9.03
N LYS A 37 -7.02 4.24 -9.47
CA LYS A 37 -7.00 5.46 -10.27
C LYS A 37 -6.06 5.27 -11.46
N THR A 38 -6.49 5.68 -12.65
CA THR A 38 -5.66 5.70 -13.85
C THR A 38 -5.26 7.13 -14.17
N LEU A 39 -4.01 7.33 -14.60
CA LEU A 39 -3.59 8.63 -15.13
C LEU A 39 -3.95 8.68 -16.61
N GLU A 40 -4.88 9.55 -17.00
CA GLU A 40 -5.15 9.80 -18.41
C GLU A 40 -3.95 10.49 -19.06
N GLN A 41 -3.46 9.93 -20.17
CA GLN A 41 -2.51 10.61 -21.03
C GLN A 41 -3.30 11.60 -21.89
N ASN A 42 -2.99 12.89 -21.78
CA ASN A 42 -3.33 13.83 -22.85
C ASN A 42 -2.54 13.37 -24.08
N ALA A 43 -3.21 12.69 -25.00
CA ALA A 43 -2.63 12.36 -26.30
C ALA A 43 -2.32 13.68 -27.00
N THR A 44 -1.03 13.97 -27.15
CA THR A 44 -0.58 14.94 -28.15
C THR A 44 -1.07 14.41 -29.49
N GLU A 45 -1.88 15.19 -30.20
CA GLU A 45 -2.30 14.91 -31.57
C GLU A 45 -1.04 14.64 -32.41
N ASP A 46 -0.82 13.39 -32.80
CA ASP A 46 0.22 13.02 -33.74
C ASP A 46 -0.42 12.93 -35.13
N ASP A 47 0.12 13.76 -36.02
CA ASP A 47 -0.29 13.90 -37.41
C ASP A 47 -0.01 12.60 -38.17
N GLY A 48 -0.91 12.25 -39.09
CA GLY A 48 -1.08 10.89 -39.60
C GLY A 48 0.18 10.25 -40.15
N SER A 49 0.62 9.15 -39.52
CA SER A 49 1.61 8.21 -40.05
C SER A 49 1.34 6.82 -39.51
N ALA A 50 0.97 5.89 -40.40
CA ALA A 50 0.69 4.50 -40.08
C ALA A 50 1.98 3.76 -39.65
N GLY A 51 2.10 3.41 -38.37
CA GLY A 51 3.18 2.57 -37.86
C GLY A 51 2.95 2.10 -36.41
N SER A 52 2.83 0.77 -36.25
CA SER A 52 2.75 -0.03 -35.00
C SER A 52 1.64 0.32 -34.00
N VAL A 53 0.86 -0.70 -33.61
CA VAL A 53 0.01 -0.67 -32.40
C VAL A 53 0.95 -0.49 -31.21
N GLU A 54 1.15 0.75 -30.77
CA GLU A 54 1.78 1.04 -29.49
C GLU A 54 0.87 0.49 -28.39
N ASP A 55 1.40 -0.42 -27.58
CA ASP A 55 0.78 -0.74 -26.29
C ASP A 55 0.69 0.57 -25.49
N ASN A 56 -0.50 1.18 -25.45
CA ASN A 56 -0.78 2.38 -24.67
C ASN A 56 -0.69 2.06 -23.16
N LYS A 57 0.53 1.95 -22.65
CA LYS A 57 0.81 1.67 -21.24
C LYS A 57 0.32 2.84 -20.40
N THR A 58 -0.58 2.55 -19.48
CA THR A 58 -1.13 3.52 -18.54
C THR A 58 -0.69 3.21 -17.13
N ILE A 59 -0.44 4.25 -16.34
CA ILE A 59 -0.11 4.10 -14.92
C ILE A 59 -1.40 3.92 -14.14
N SER A 60 -1.48 2.79 -13.43
CA SER A 60 -2.52 2.53 -12.45
C SER A 60 -1.97 2.74 -11.04
N VAL A 61 -2.66 3.56 -10.26
CA VAL A 61 -2.37 3.84 -8.85
C VAL A 61 -3.49 3.24 -8.02
N ASN A 62 -3.15 2.27 -7.17
CA ASN A 62 -4.10 1.64 -6.25
C ASN A 62 -3.94 2.21 -4.85
N PHE A 63 -4.94 2.95 -4.38
CA PHE A 63 -5.01 3.41 -3.00
C PHE A 63 -5.64 2.31 -2.14
N ILE A 64 -4.81 1.62 -1.36
CA ILE A 64 -5.23 0.54 -0.47
C ILE A 64 -5.05 1.00 0.97
N GLY A 65 -6.04 0.76 1.83
CA GLY A 65 -5.96 1.15 3.23
C GLY A 65 -6.77 0.29 4.18
N GLN A 66 -6.39 0.37 5.45
CA GLN A 66 -7.07 -0.31 6.57
C GLN A 66 -7.40 0.70 7.67
N PHE A 67 -8.64 0.66 8.13
CA PHE A 67 -9.16 1.47 9.21
C PHE A 67 -9.60 0.59 10.37
N LEU A 68 -9.04 0.84 11.56
CA LEU A 68 -9.40 0.14 12.80
C LEU A 68 -10.73 0.66 13.36
N GLY A 69 -11.81 0.36 12.66
CA GLY A 69 -13.16 0.77 12.99
C GLY A 69 -14.15 0.42 11.88
N ARG A 70 -15.37 0.94 12.04
CA ARG A 70 -16.49 0.71 11.12
C ARG A 70 -16.46 1.61 9.89
N LYS A 71 -17.11 1.16 8.82
CA LYS A 71 -17.15 1.81 7.51
C LYS A 71 -17.76 3.21 7.58
N GLU A 72 -18.83 3.39 8.35
CA GLU A 72 -19.53 4.67 8.45
C GLU A 72 -18.61 5.77 8.98
N ARG A 73 -17.82 5.44 10.00
CA ARG A 73 -16.84 6.37 10.58
C ARG A 73 -15.70 6.67 9.60
N LEU A 74 -15.23 5.66 8.87
CA LEU A 74 -14.21 5.85 7.84
C LEU A 74 -14.69 6.83 6.77
N LEU A 75 -15.87 6.59 6.20
CA LEU A 75 -16.44 7.44 5.14
C LEU A 75 -16.63 8.88 5.61
N SER A 76 -17.17 9.07 6.82
CA SER A 76 -17.31 10.40 7.42
C SER A 76 -15.95 11.11 7.56
N MET A 77 -14.93 10.41 8.04
CA MET A 77 -13.58 10.98 8.18
C MET A 77 -12.93 11.31 6.84
N MET A 78 -13.07 10.43 5.85
CA MET A 78 -12.48 10.62 4.52
C MET A 78 -13.13 11.79 3.79
N ASN A 79 -14.46 11.90 3.86
CA ASN A 79 -15.17 13.05 3.30
C ASN A 79 -14.77 14.38 3.95
N GLN A 80 -14.40 14.36 5.24
CA GLN A 80 -13.98 15.55 5.96
C GLN A 80 -12.50 15.92 5.71
N LYS A 81 -11.60 14.93 5.67
CA LYS A 81 -10.14 15.17 5.72
C LYS A 81 -9.40 14.88 4.41
N PHE A 82 -9.98 14.06 3.53
CA PHE A 82 -9.38 13.69 2.27
C PHE A 82 -10.44 13.37 1.20
N PRO A 83 -11.33 14.34 0.91
CA PRO A 83 -12.42 14.15 -0.05
C PRO A 83 -11.92 13.88 -1.48
N GLU A 84 -10.70 14.31 -1.82
CA GLU A 84 -10.11 14.18 -3.15
C GLU A 84 -9.91 12.72 -3.58
N LEU A 85 -9.80 11.79 -2.61
CA LEU A 85 -9.74 10.37 -2.93
C LEU A 85 -11.05 9.88 -3.57
N GLY A 86 -12.18 10.49 -3.20
CA GLY A 86 -13.51 10.09 -3.63
C GLY A 86 -13.88 8.69 -3.12
N LEU A 87 -13.56 8.39 -1.86
CA LEU A 87 -13.86 7.08 -1.27
C LEU A 87 -15.38 6.91 -1.11
N VAL A 88 -15.92 5.88 -1.75
CA VAL A 88 -17.33 5.51 -1.68
C VAL A 88 -17.54 4.22 -0.87
N ALA A 89 -18.77 4.00 -0.42
CA ALA A 89 -19.11 2.89 0.47
C ALA A 89 -18.91 1.51 -0.18
N GLU A 90 -19.05 1.44 -1.50
CA GLU A 90 -18.91 0.24 -2.34
C GLU A 90 -17.44 -0.20 -2.44
N ALA A 91 -16.51 0.74 -2.31
CA ALA A 91 -15.08 0.47 -2.30
C ALA A 91 -14.56 0.00 -0.93
N CYS A 92 -15.45 -0.14 0.06
CA CYS A 92 -15.11 -0.48 1.44
C CYS A 92 -15.71 -1.82 1.86
N THR A 93 -14.89 -2.67 2.47
CA THR A 93 -15.33 -3.98 2.98
C THR A 93 -15.04 -4.07 4.48
N GLU A 94 -16.04 -4.47 5.27
CA GLU A 94 -15.85 -4.77 6.69
C GLU A 94 -15.45 -6.24 6.86
N VAL A 95 -14.29 -6.47 7.46
CA VAL A 95 -13.71 -7.80 7.65
C VAL A 95 -13.18 -7.94 9.08
N THR A 96 -12.85 -9.15 9.50
CA THR A 96 -12.07 -9.34 10.73
C THR A 96 -10.62 -8.87 10.54
N TYR A 97 -9.92 -8.55 11.64
CA TYR A 97 -8.52 -8.12 11.56
C TYR A 97 -7.63 -9.15 10.85
N ILE A 98 -7.84 -10.45 11.10
CA ILE A 98 -7.04 -11.50 10.47
C ILE A 98 -7.30 -11.60 8.96
N GLN A 99 -8.55 -11.44 8.53
CA GLN A 99 -8.91 -11.42 7.11
C GLN A 99 -8.31 -10.20 6.39
N SER A 100 -8.23 -9.03 7.06
CA SER A 100 -7.62 -7.84 6.46
C SER A 100 -6.14 -8.01 6.08
N MET A 101 -5.44 -9.01 6.64
CA MET A 101 -4.05 -9.29 6.29
C MET A 101 -3.88 -9.76 4.84
N PHE A 102 -4.90 -10.40 4.27
CA PHE A 102 -4.85 -10.88 2.88
C PHE A 102 -4.85 -9.77 1.85
N LEU A 103 -5.47 -8.62 2.16
CA LEU A 103 -5.43 -7.44 1.29
C LEU A 103 -4.00 -6.95 1.04
N PHE A 104 -3.11 -7.11 2.03
CA PHE A 104 -1.70 -6.71 1.93
C PHE A 104 -0.78 -7.88 1.57
N SER A 105 -1.32 -9.09 1.44
CA SER A 105 -0.58 -10.21 0.89
C SER A 105 -0.56 -10.07 -0.63
N LEU A 106 0.51 -9.46 -1.15
CA LEU A 106 0.73 -9.25 -2.59
C LEU A 106 0.61 -10.53 -3.44
N PHE A 107 0.55 -11.71 -2.83
CA PHE A 107 0.68 -13.00 -3.49
C PHE A 107 -0.28 -14.10 -3.01
N SER A 108 -1.31 -13.83 -2.18
CA SER A 108 -2.22 -14.92 -1.75
C SER A 108 -3.63 -14.72 -2.31
N ALA A 109 -4.15 -15.79 -2.93
CA ALA A 109 -5.50 -15.85 -3.50
C ALA A 109 -6.50 -16.57 -2.57
N ASP A 110 -6.09 -16.92 -1.35
CA ASP A 110 -6.94 -17.61 -0.37
C ASP A 110 -7.43 -16.61 0.68
N ASP A 111 -8.73 -16.34 0.70
CA ASP A 111 -9.40 -15.48 1.68
C ASP A 111 -9.66 -16.18 3.03
N SER A 112 -9.30 -17.47 3.15
CA SER A 112 -9.40 -18.22 4.39
C SER A 112 -8.22 -17.94 5.32
N PRO A 113 -8.43 -17.70 6.63
CA PRO A 113 -7.35 -17.59 7.61
C PRO A 113 -6.35 -18.75 7.62
N THR A 114 -6.76 -19.95 7.15
CA THR A 114 -5.87 -21.11 7.00
C THR A 114 -4.79 -20.89 5.94
N GLY A 115 -5.02 -20.01 4.96
CA GLY A 115 -4.03 -19.62 3.96
C GLY A 115 -2.77 -19.02 4.59
N LEU A 116 -2.87 -18.38 5.77
CA LEU A 116 -1.72 -17.85 6.51
C LEU A 116 -0.77 -18.93 7.05
N LEU A 117 -1.17 -20.20 7.02
CA LEU A 117 -0.33 -21.33 7.40
C LEU A 117 0.58 -21.80 6.25
N ASN A 118 0.28 -21.42 5.00
CA ASN A 118 1.09 -21.77 3.85
C ASN A 118 2.46 -21.08 3.92
N ARG A 119 3.54 -21.85 3.71
CA ARG A 119 4.93 -21.39 3.73
C ARG A 119 5.63 -21.52 2.37
N ASP A 120 4.89 -21.84 1.32
CA ASP A 120 5.41 -21.90 -0.03
C ASP A 120 5.91 -20.52 -0.46
N ALA A 121 7.22 -20.43 -0.69
CA ALA A 121 7.85 -19.18 -1.08
C ALA A 121 7.69 -18.94 -2.59
N TYR A 122 7.10 -17.80 -2.95
CA TYR A 122 7.17 -17.29 -4.32
C TYR A 122 8.63 -16.96 -4.67
N LYS A 123 9.26 -17.78 -5.51
CA LYS A 123 10.65 -17.59 -5.95
C LYS A 123 10.72 -16.67 -7.17
N LEU A 124 10.27 -15.43 -6.99
CA LEU A 124 10.40 -14.41 -8.03
C LEU A 124 11.69 -13.62 -7.79
N PRO A 125 12.60 -13.50 -8.78
CA PRO A 125 13.75 -12.63 -8.64
C PRO A 125 13.28 -11.18 -8.56
N PHE A 126 13.68 -10.44 -7.53
CA PHE A 126 13.33 -9.04 -7.38
C PHE A 126 14.52 -8.22 -6.86
N LYS A 127 14.52 -6.93 -7.19
CA LYS A 127 15.42 -5.93 -6.61
C LYS A 127 14.58 -4.83 -6.00
N ALA A 128 14.64 -4.69 -4.68
CA ALA A 128 13.92 -3.67 -3.93
C ALA A 128 14.86 -2.61 -3.37
N LYS A 129 14.36 -1.38 -3.28
CA LYS A 129 14.95 -0.27 -2.52
C LYS A 129 13.83 0.39 -1.72
N SER A 130 14.18 0.97 -0.58
CA SER A 130 13.26 1.71 0.27
C SER A 130 13.89 3.06 0.62
N ASP A 131 13.06 4.07 0.80
CA ASP A 131 13.48 5.40 1.24
C ASP A 131 12.42 6.04 2.15
N PHE A 132 12.80 7.08 2.89
CA PHE A 132 11.91 7.86 3.73
C PHE A 132 11.70 9.25 3.13
N VAL A 133 10.45 9.73 3.18
CA VAL A 133 10.06 11.02 2.60
C VAL A 133 9.61 11.95 3.72
N ASP A 134 10.45 12.94 4.04
CA ASP A 134 10.15 13.94 5.08
C ASP A 134 9.30 15.10 4.56
N LYS A 135 9.52 15.51 3.29
CA LYS A 135 8.76 16.56 2.60
C LYS A 135 8.03 15.95 1.40
N PRO A 136 6.78 16.36 1.12
CA PRO A 136 6.05 15.86 -0.04
C PRO A 136 6.87 15.97 -1.33
N ILE A 137 6.88 14.90 -2.13
CA ILE A 137 7.49 14.91 -3.47
C ILE A 137 6.68 15.88 -4.33
N SER A 138 7.36 16.77 -5.07
CA SER A 138 6.67 17.73 -5.94
C SER A 138 5.90 17.01 -7.05
N LYS A 139 4.87 17.68 -7.60
CA LYS A 139 4.07 17.12 -8.71
C LYS A 139 4.95 16.79 -9.91
N GLU A 140 5.92 17.66 -10.22
CA GLU A 140 6.89 17.47 -11.30
C GLU A 140 7.80 16.27 -11.00
N GLY A 141 8.21 16.08 -9.75
CA GLY A 141 9.00 14.93 -9.32
C GLY A 141 8.25 13.61 -9.50
N LEU A 142 6.96 13.57 -9.15
CA LEU A 142 6.12 12.39 -9.35
C LEU A 142 5.89 12.10 -10.84
N ASN A 143 5.47 13.11 -11.61
CA ASN A 143 5.13 12.94 -13.02
C ASN A 143 6.34 12.62 -13.90
N PHE A 144 7.41 13.42 -13.84
CA PHE A 144 8.52 13.29 -14.78
C PHE A 144 9.58 12.27 -14.37
N LYS A 145 9.73 11.97 -13.06
CA LYS A 145 10.73 11.01 -12.60
C LYS A 145 10.14 9.67 -12.23
N CYS A 146 9.17 9.64 -11.32
CA CYS A 146 8.63 8.37 -10.84
C CYS A 146 7.80 7.68 -11.93
N PHE A 147 6.79 8.36 -12.45
CA PHE A 147 5.81 7.80 -13.37
C PHE A 147 6.41 7.43 -14.73
N GLU A 148 7.26 8.28 -15.31
CA GLU A 148 8.04 7.94 -16.51
C GLU A 148 8.93 6.69 -16.34
N ILE A 149 9.57 6.52 -15.18
CA ILE A 149 10.37 5.33 -14.89
C ILE A 149 9.47 4.08 -14.79
N LEU A 150 8.30 4.19 -14.17
CA LEU A 150 7.32 3.09 -14.05
C LEU A 150 6.78 2.64 -15.41
N LEU A 151 6.65 3.54 -16.38
CA LEU A 151 6.23 3.18 -17.74
C LEU A 151 7.34 2.47 -18.52
N LYS A 152 8.60 2.80 -18.25
CA LYS A 152 9.78 2.24 -18.94
C LYS A 152 10.26 0.93 -18.35
N GLN A 153 10.08 0.73 -17.04
CA GLN A 153 10.54 -0.43 -16.30
C GLN A 153 9.36 -0.96 -15.49
N TYR A 154 9.02 -2.26 -15.59
CA TYR A 154 7.96 -2.92 -14.81
C TYR A 154 8.28 -2.90 -13.30
N ILE A 155 8.19 -1.73 -12.69
CA ILE A 155 8.53 -1.45 -11.30
C ILE A 155 7.23 -1.30 -10.52
N LEU A 156 7.23 -1.78 -9.28
CA LEU A 156 6.16 -1.51 -8.31
C LEU A 156 6.65 -0.43 -7.34
N LEU A 157 5.93 0.69 -7.26
CA LEU A 157 6.15 1.71 -6.24
C LEU A 157 5.07 1.60 -5.16
N ILE A 158 5.49 1.40 -3.91
CA ILE A 158 4.60 1.37 -2.75
C ILE A 158 4.88 2.62 -1.92
N LEU A 159 3.88 3.49 -1.80
CA LEU A 159 3.90 4.62 -0.88
C LEU A 159 2.99 4.27 0.31
N SER A 160 3.57 4.24 1.51
CA SER A 160 2.84 3.96 2.74
C SER A 160 2.80 5.20 3.61
N VAL A 161 1.62 5.56 4.09
CA VAL A 161 1.42 6.64 5.05
C VAL A 161 0.81 6.05 6.31
N SER A 162 1.42 6.30 7.45
CA SER A 162 0.89 5.89 8.75
C SER A 162 0.22 7.08 9.47
N LYS A 163 -0.68 6.75 10.40
CA LYS A 163 -1.60 7.65 11.10
C LYS A 163 -0.96 8.89 11.76
N SER A 164 0.35 8.93 11.93
CA SER A 164 1.08 10.09 12.48
C SER A 164 0.87 11.38 11.67
N TRP A 165 0.46 11.29 10.40
CA TRP A 165 0.18 12.44 9.53
C TRP A 165 -1.28 12.95 9.59
N LEU A 166 -2.28 12.07 9.77
CA LEU A 166 -3.71 12.44 9.78
C LEU A 166 -4.22 12.96 11.13
N SER A 167 -3.44 12.71 12.18
CA SER A 167 -3.57 13.35 13.48
C SER A 167 -2.72 14.61 13.46
N GLY A 168 -3.24 15.70 12.89
CA GLY A 168 -2.66 17.02 13.12
C GLY A 168 -2.43 17.17 14.62
N ARG A 169 -1.16 17.22 15.03
CA ARG A 169 -0.79 17.69 16.36
C ARG A 169 -1.07 19.19 16.31
N ASN A 170 -2.20 19.60 16.89
CA ASN A 170 -2.29 20.89 17.56
C ASN A 170 -1.47 20.79 18.85
#